data_AF-A0A0P7VX70-F1
#
_entry.id   AF-A0A0P7VX70-F1
#
_cell.length_a   1.000
_cell.length_b   1.000
_cell.length_c   1.000
_cell.angle_alpha   90.00
_cell.angle_beta   90.00
_cell.angle_gamma   90.00
#
_symmetry.space_group_name_H-M   'P 1'
#
loop_
_entity.id
_entity.type
_entity.pdbx_description
1 polymer ?
#
loop_
_entity_poly.entity_id
_entity_poly.type
_entity_poly.pdbx_seq_one_letter_code
_entity_poly.pdbx_strand_id
1 'polypeptide(L)'
;MFIGHYGPALAAPRLVGSVPLWALFVSVQFIDVVWGVLVLAGIEQVRVEPGFTQMSPLDLHHMPYTHSLPGALALSLLAGGLYWLIAARERLAGAALIAAASFSHWLGDLLVHVPDLALWPGGPMAGLGLGTICPPHWRLK
;
A
#
# COMPACT_ATOMS: atom_id res chain seq x y z
N MET A 1 -2.90 5.84 -2.57
CA MET A 1 -3.87 6.36 -3.58
C MET A 1 -5.23 5.68 -3.41
N PHE A 2 -6.11 6.17 -2.52
CA PHE A 2 -7.19 5.34 -1.94
C PHE A 2 -8.05 4.50 -2.90
N ILE A 3 -8.64 5.07 -3.96
CA ILE A 3 -9.59 4.30 -4.78
C ILE A 3 -8.94 3.37 -5.81
N GLY A 4 -7.70 3.65 -6.23
CA GLY A 4 -7.00 2.88 -7.26
C GLY A 4 -6.65 1.46 -6.83
N HIS A 5 -6.40 1.26 -5.53
CA HIS A 5 -6.01 -0.04 -4.97
C HIS A 5 -7.16 -1.06 -4.92
N TYR A 6 -8.41 -0.64 -5.10
CA TYR A 6 -9.54 -1.57 -5.17
C TYR A 6 -9.64 -2.34 -6.49
N GLY A 7 -8.95 -1.91 -7.55
CA GLY A 7 -8.93 -2.60 -8.85
C GLY A 7 -8.53 -4.08 -8.74
N PRO A 8 -7.38 -4.41 -8.11
CA PRO A 8 -6.98 -5.79 -7.81
C PRO A 8 -8.06 -6.61 -7.09
N ALA A 9 -8.76 -6.03 -6.11
CA ALA A 9 -9.81 -6.74 -5.38
C ALA A 9 -11.06 -7.05 -6.23
N LEU A 10 -11.31 -6.28 -7.29
CA LEU A 10 -12.39 -6.53 -8.26
C LEU A 10 -11.98 -7.49 -9.39
N ALA A 11 -10.69 -7.60 -9.70
CA ALA A 11 -10.15 -8.51 -10.72
C ALA A 11 -9.88 -9.92 -10.18
N ALA A 12 -9.53 -10.03 -8.89
CA ALA A 12 -9.22 -11.28 -8.21
C ALA A 12 -10.40 -12.19 -7.79
N PRO A 13 -11.67 -11.76 -7.68
CA PRO A 13 -12.75 -12.64 -7.29
C PRO A 13 -12.88 -13.77 -8.31
N ARG A 14 -12.96 -15.02 -7.81
CA ARG A 14 -12.96 -16.31 -8.55
C ARG A 14 -11.60 -16.97 -8.74
N LEU A 15 -10.48 -16.35 -8.38
CA LEU A 15 -9.18 -17.04 -8.41
C LEU A 15 -9.10 -18.14 -7.34
N VAL A 16 -9.70 -17.91 -6.18
CA VAL A 16 -9.80 -18.87 -5.08
C VAL A 16 -11.21 -18.79 -4.50
N GLY A 17 -12.00 -19.86 -4.62
CA GLY A 17 -13.44 -19.86 -4.32
C GLY A 17 -13.79 -19.65 -2.85
N SER A 18 -12.83 -19.91 -1.96
CA SER A 18 -12.99 -19.70 -0.52
C SER A 18 -12.76 -18.27 -0.04
N VAL A 19 -12.08 -17.41 -0.82
CA VAL A 19 -11.77 -16.03 -0.44
C VAL A 19 -12.97 -15.13 -0.78
N PRO A 20 -13.68 -14.57 0.21
CA PRO A 20 -14.81 -13.69 -0.06
C PRO A 20 -14.33 -12.31 -0.52
N LEU A 21 -15.14 -11.62 -1.34
CA LEU A 21 -14.82 -10.30 -1.89
C LEU A 21 -14.46 -9.26 -0.80
N TRP A 22 -15.16 -9.28 0.34
CA TRP A 22 -14.87 -8.34 1.42
C TRP A 22 -13.45 -8.53 1.98
N ALA A 23 -12.93 -9.77 2.01
CA ALA A 23 -11.57 -10.02 2.46
C ALA A 23 -10.54 -9.47 1.46
N LEU A 24 -10.84 -9.52 0.17
CA LEU A 24 -10.02 -8.87 -0.87
C LEU A 24 -10.00 -7.35 -0.69
N PHE A 25 -11.16 -6.71 -0.43
CA PHE A 25 -11.22 -5.27 -0.14
C PHE A 25 -10.45 -4.87 1.11
N VAL A 26 -10.52 -5.66 2.17
CA VAL A 26 -9.70 -5.43 3.37
C VAL A 26 -8.22 -5.60 3.05
N SER A 27 -7.85 -6.63 2.27
CA SER A 27 -6.43 -6.91 1.96
C SER A 27 -5.75 -5.81 1.16
N VAL A 28 -6.40 -5.25 0.13
CA VAL A 28 -5.80 -4.20 -0.70
C VAL A 28 -5.61 -2.88 0.06
N GLN A 29 -6.36 -2.68 1.14
CA GLN A 29 -6.23 -1.54 2.05
C GLN A 29 -5.43 -1.85 3.31
N PHE A 30 -4.93 -3.08 3.47
CA PHE A 30 -4.31 -3.50 4.73
C PHE A 30 -3.11 -2.62 5.10
N ILE A 31 -2.29 -2.27 4.12
CA ILE A 31 -1.12 -1.39 4.31
C ILE A 31 -1.56 0.02 4.75
N ASP A 32 -2.55 0.63 4.09
CA ASP A 32 -3.12 1.93 4.47
C ASP A 32 -3.72 1.93 5.88
N VAL A 33 -4.40 0.85 6.27
CA VAL A 33 -5.00 0.73 7.61
C VAL A 33 -3.91 0.69 8.68
N VAL A 34 -2.85 -0.09 8.45
CA VAL A 34 -1.68 -0.13 9.36
C VAL A 34 -0.99 1.22 9.39
N TRP A 35 -0.77 1.86 8.24
CA TRP A 35 -0.22 3.21 8.13
C TRP A 35 -1.04 4.23 8.93
N GLY A 36 -2.36 4.22 8.81
CA GLY A 36 -3.24 5.09 9.59
C GLY A 36 -3.06 4.91 11.10
N VAL A 37 -2.93 3.66 11.56
CA VAL A 37 -2.64 3.36 12.98
C VAL A 37 -1.25 3.88 13.39
N LEU A 38 -0.21 3.68 12.58
CA LEU A 38 1.14 4.16 12.88
C LEU A 38 1.25 5.69 12.86
N VAL A 39 0.50 6.37 12.00
CA VAL A 39 0.39 7.83 11.99
C VAL A 39 -0.28 8.34 13.26
N LEU A 40 -1.38 7.71 13.69
CA LEU A 40 -2.04 8.05 14.95
C LEU A 40 -1.14 7.79 16.18
N ALA A 41 -0.27 6.78 16.10
CA ALA A 41 0.73 6.50 17.12
C ALA A 41 1.97 7.42 17.05
N GLY A 42 2.08 8.28 16.03
CA GLY A 42 3.24 9.16 15.81
C GLY A 42 4.51 8.45 15.33
N ILE A 43 4.40 7.19 14.90
CA ILE A 43 5.52 6.37 14.40
C ILE A 43 5.82 6.70 12.94
N GLU A 44 4.78 6.82 12.12
CA GLU A 44 4.87 7.32 10.75
C GLU A 44 4.29 8.73 10.70
N GLN A 45 4.75 9.56 9.78
CA GLN A 45 4.43 10.98 9.78
C GLN A 45 3.94 11.43 8.41
N VAL A 46 2.88 12.23 8.45
CA VAL A 46 2.27 12.89 7.31
C VAL A 46 2.10 14.36 7.65
N ARG A 47 2.26 15.22 6.66
CA ARG A 47 1.89 16.63 6.74
C ARG A 47 0.91 16.97 5.63
N VAL A 48 0.05 17.95 5.88
CA VAL A 48 -0.87 18.48 4.88
C VAL A 48 -0.22 19.72 4.28
N GLU A 49 0.20 19.62 3.03
CA GLU A 49 0.83 20.70 2.28
C GLU A 49 -0.08 21.05 1.08
N PRO A 50 -0.79 22.19 1.12
CA PRO A 50 -1.66 22.62 0.03
C PRO A 50 -0.90 22.66 -1.31
N GLY A 51 -1.41 21.93 -2.31
CA GLY A 51 -0.77 21.86 -3.62
C GLY A 51 0.46 20.95 -3.70
N PHE A 52 0.69 20.07 -2.70
CA PHE A 52 1.75 19.07 -2.75
C PHE A 52 1.75 18.24 -4.04
N THR A 53 0.58 17.70 -4.40
CA THR A 53 0.31 17.18 -5.75
C THR A 53 -1.06 17.64 -6.21
N GLN A 54 -1.33 17.53 -7.52
CA GLN A 54 -2.67 17.78 -8.07
C GLN A 54 -3.73 16.80 -7.52
N MET A 55 -3.30 15.61 -7.11
CA MET A 55 -4.18 14.53 -6.68
C MET A 55 -4.42 14.49 -5.16
N SER A 56 -3.46 14.97 -4.37
CA SER A 56 -3.49 14.89 -2.92
C SER A 56 -2.60 15.98 -2.28
N PRO A 57 -3.08 16.68 -1.23
CA PRO A 57 -2.26 17.58 -0.42
C PRO A 57 -1.42 16.83 0.65
N LEU A 58 -1.49 15.50 0.71
CA LEU A 58 -0.78 14.71 1.72
C LEU A 58 0.67 14.47 1.31
N ASP A 59 1.59 14.96 2.14
CA ASP A 59 3.02 14.69 2.02
C ASP A 59 3.45 13.65 3.07
N LEU A 60 3.66 12.44 2.56
CA LEU A 60 3.92 11.20 3.30
C LEU A 60 5.43 11.04 3.58
N HIS A 61 6.06 12.10 4.08
CA HIS A 61 7.51 12.22 4.20
C HIS A 61 8.21 11.19 5.11
N HIS A 62 7.48 10.49 6.00
CA HIS A 62 8.07 9.45 6.84
C HIS A 62 7.17 8.22 6.97
N MET A 63 7.38 7.22 6.12
CA MET A 63 6.63 5.96 6.08
C MET A 63 7.53 4.71 5.88
N PRO A 64 8.59 4.53 6.69
CA PRO A 64 9.58 3.47 6.46
C PRO A 64 9.05 2.05 6.75
N TYR A 65 7.94 1.89 7.47
CA TYR A 65 7.45 0.59 7.92
C TYR A 65 6.33 0.04 7.05
N THR A 66 5.47 0.90 6.52
CA THR A 66 4.29 0.48 5.75
C THR A 66 4.50 0.55 4.25
N HIS A 67 5.18 1.60 3.78
CA HIS A 67 5.34 1.90 2.35
C HIS A 67 6.77 1.72 1.83
N SER A 68 7.68 1.20 2.67
CA SER A 68 8.94 0.65 2.15
C SER A 68 8.70 -0.70 1.47
N LEU A 69 9.52 -1.06 0.48
CA LEU A 69 9.40 -2.36 -0.18
C LEU A 69 9.48 -3.54 0.81
N PRO A 70 10.41 -3.59 1.78
CA PRO A 70 10.47 -4.67 2.76
C PRO A 70 9.28 -4.64 3.73
N GLY A 71 8.84 -3.44 4.13
CA GLY A 71 7.70 -3.25 5.02
C GLY A 71 6.39 -3.72 4.40
N ALA A 72 6.12 -3.27 3.18
CA ALA A 72 4.96 -3.68 2.38
C ALA A 72 4.95 -5.19 2.14
N LEU A 73 6.11 -5.79 1.81
CA LEU A 73 6.22 -7.23 1.66
C LEU A 73 5.92 -7.98 2.97
N ALA A 74 6.50 -7.53 4.09
CA ALA A 74 6.27 -8.13 5.41
C ALA A 74 4.81 -8.05 5.84
N LEU A 75 4.17 -6.89 5.68
CA LEU A 75 2.75 -6.69 5.98
C LEU A 75 1.84 -7.51 5.05
N SER A 76 2.22 -7.67 3.79
CA SER A 76 1.47 -8.52 2.84
C SER A 76 1.53 -9.99 3.24
N LEU A 77 2.71 -10.47 3.65
CA LEU A 77 2.87 -11.83 4.18
C LEU A 77 2.10 -12.00 5.50
N LEU A 78 2.07 -10.99 6.36
CA LEU A 78 1.28 -10.98 7.58
C LEU A 78 -0.22 -11.09 7.26
N ALA A 79 -0.74 -10.30 6.32
CA ALA A 79 -2.15 -10.37 5.90
C ALA A 79 -2.52 -11.77 5.39
N GLY A 80 -1.67 -12.36 4.53
CA GLY A 80 -1.84 -13.73 4.07
C GLY A 80 -1.81 -14.76 5.21
N GLY A 81 -0.88 -14.59 6.16
CA GLY A 81 -0.76 -15.43 7.35
C GLY A 81 -2.00 -15.35 8.25
N LEU A 82 -2.53 -14.15 8.49
CA LEU A 82 -3.76 -13.95 9.25
C LEU A 82 -4.95 -14.63 8.57
N TYR A 83 -5.08 -14.52 7.24
CA TYR A 83 -6.11 -15.25 6.50
C TYR A 83 -5.93 -16.78 6.61
N TRP A 84 -4.70 -17.27 6.48
CA TRP A 84 -4.39 -18.69 6.60
C TRP A 84 -4.87 -19.30 7.94
N LEU A 85 -4.76 -18.55 9.04
CA LEU A 85 -5.18 -18.99 10.37
C LEU A 85 -6.70 -19.18 10.48
N ILE A 86 -7.50 -18.37 9.78
CA ILE A 86 -8.97 -18.39 9.87
C ILE A 86 -9.63 -19.18 8.72
N ALA A 87 -8.90 -19.45 7.65
CA ALA A 87 -9.44 -20.15 6.48
C ALA A 87 -9.76 -21.62 6.78
N ALA A 88 -10.98 -22.04 6.42
CA ALA A 88 -11.42 -23.43 6.58
C ALA A 88 -11.02 -24.35 5.41
N ARG A 89 -10.83 -23.77 4.22
CA ARG A 89 -10.50 -24.49 2.98
C ARG A 89 -9.57 -23.63 2.11
N GLU A 90 -8.84 -24.29 1.22
CA GLU A 90 -7.87 -23.66 0.29
C GLU A 90 -6.89 -22.70 1.00
N ARG A 91 -6.49 -23.03 2.24
CA ARG A 91 -5.78 -22.12 3.15
C ARG A 91 -4.55 -21.48 2.50
N LEU A 92 -3.71 -22.30 1.87
CA LEU A 92 -2.48 -21.82 1.21
C LEU A 92 -2.79 -20.94 -0.01
N ALA A 93 -3.72 -21.36 -0.86
CA ALA A 93 -4.09 -20.59 -2.06
C ALA A 93 -4.74 -19.25 -1.69
N GLY A 94 -5.66 -19.24 -0.71
CA GLY A 94 -6.29 -18.02 -0.24
C GLY A 94 -5.33 -17.09 0.49
N ALA A 95 -4.40 -17.63 1.29
CA ALA A 95 -3.35 -16.85 1.92
C ALA A 95 -2.42 -16.18 0.89
N ALA A 96 -2.02 -16.93 -0.14
CA ALA A 96 -1.23 -16.39 -1.24
C ALA A 96 -1.99 -15.29 -2.00
N LEU A 97 -3.30 -15.48 -2.24
CA LEU A 97 -4.13 -14.48 -2.90
C LEU A 97 -4.25 -13.20 -2.07
N ILE A 98 -4.49 -13.31 -0.76
CA ILE A 98 -4.57 -12.16 0.16
C ILE A 98 -3.22 -11.44 0.25
N ALA A 99 -2.11 -12.17 0.31
CA ALA A 99 -0.78 -11.57 0.31
C ALA A 99 -0.49 -10.83 -1.00
N ALA A 100 -0.78 -11.45 -2.15
CA ALA A 100 -0.61 -10.83 -3.45
C ALA A 100 -1.49 -9.58 -3.64
N ALA A 101 -2.75 -9.65 -3.19
CA ALA A 101 -3.67 -8.51 -3.21
C ALA A 101 -3.16 -7.37 -2.31
N SER A 102 -2.67 -7.67 -1.11
CA SER A 102 -2.05 -6.67 -0.23
C SER A 102 -0.81 -6.05 -0.87
N PHE A 103 0.06 -6.85 -1.48
CA PHE A 103 1.30 -6.36 -2.09
C PHE A 103 1.06 -5.53 -3.36
N SER A 104 -0.05 -5.77 -4.06
CA SER A 104 -0.45 -4.96 -5.21
C SER A 104 -0.62 -3.47 -4.85
N HIS A 105 -0.85 -3.17 -3.57
CA HIS A 105 -0.86 -1.81 -3.04
C HIS A 105 0.44 -1.07 -3.34
N TRP A 106 1.59 -1.63 -2.92
CA TRP A 106 2.91 -1.03 -3.12
C TRP A 106 3.26 -0.88 -4.61
N LEU A 107 2.85 -1.83 -5.45
CA LEU A 107 3.02 -1.70 -6.90
C LEU A 107 2.18 -0.54 -7.48
N GLY A 108 0.97 -0.34 -6.97
CA GLY A 108 0.15 0.82 -7.31
C GLY A 108 0.80 2.12 -6.84
N ASP A 109 1.35 2.13 -5.63
CA ASP A 109 2.07 3.28 -5.09
C ASP A 109 3.28 3.64 -5.94
N LEU A 110 4.07 2.65 -6.37
CA LEU A 110 5.24 2.86 -7.22
C LEU A 110 4.91 3.68 -8.47
N LEU A 111 3.71 3.51 -9.03
CA LEU A 111 3.27 4.26 -10.19
C LEU A 111 2.92 5.72 -9.86
N VAL A 112 2.24 5.96 -8.74
CA VAL A 112 1.55 7.24 -8.47
C VAL A 112 2.26 8.13 -7.46
N HIS A 113 3.05 7.55 -6.56
CA HIS A 113 3.83 8.30 -5.59
C HIS A 113 4.92 9.12 -6.27
N VAL A 114 5.19 10.28 -5.69
CA VAL A 114 6.47 10.98 -5.94
C VAL A 114 7.63 10.09 -5.46
N PRO A 115 8.90 10.40 -5.76
CA PRO A 115 10.03 9.60 -5.27
C PRO A 115 10.21 9.65 -3.73
N ASP A 116 9.30 9.00 -2.99
CA ASP A 116 9.22 8.96 -1.52
C ASP A 116 9.04 7.54 -0.96
N LEU A 117 8.96 6.50 -1.81
CA LEU A 117 8.87 5.11 -1.37
C LEU A 117 10.26 4.50 -1.14
N ALA A 118 10.60 4.17 0.10
CA ALA A 118 11.90 3.59 0.41
C ALA A 118 12.05 2.16 -0.16
N LEU A 119 13.08 1.89 -0.97
CA LEU A 119 13.36 0.52 -1.42
C LEU A 119 13.91 -0.37 -0.31
N TRP A 120 14.57 0.23 0.68
CA TRP A 120 14.96 -0.39 1.95
C TRP A 120 15.25 0.71 2.98
N PRO A 121 15.32 0.38 4.28
CA PRO A 121 15.64 1.37 5.32
C PRO A 121 16.96 2.09 5.04
N GLY A 122 16.92 3.42 4.93
CA GLY A 122 18.09 4.25 4.59
C GLY A 122 18.56 4.14 3.13
N GLY A 123 17.79 3.48 2.28
CA GLY A 123 18.08 3.28 0.86
C GLY A 123 17.56 4.37 -0.07
N PRO A 124 17.69 4.16 -1.39
CA PRO A 124 17.12 5.04 -2.40
C PRO A 124 15.58 5.02 -2.33
N MET A 125 14.99 6.13 -2.75
CA MET A 125 13.54 6.29 -2.88
C MET A 125 13.09 5.97 -4.30
N ALA A 126 11.87 5.45 -4.43
CA ALA A 126 11.21 5.12 -5.68
C ALA A 126 9.85 5.82 -5.78
N GLY A 127 9.30 5.88 -6.99
CA GLY A 127 8.03 6.54 -7.31
C GLY A 127 8.09 7.19 -8.69
N LEU A 128 7.10 6.91 -9.55
CA LEU A 128 7.05 7.42 -10.93
C LEU A 128 6.24 8.72 -11.07
N GLY A 129 5.46 9.09 -10.06
CA GLY A 129 4.67 10.32 -10.06
C GLY A 129 3.60 10.38 -11.16
N LEU A 130 3.07 9.24 -11.61
CA LEU A 130 2.00 9.21 -12.63
C LEU A 130 0.71 9.77 -12.01
N GLY A 131 0.48 11.06 -12.22
CA GLY A 131 -0.59 11.85 -11.58
C GLY A 131 -0.09 13.18 -11.00
N THR A 132 1.23 13.39 -10.93
CA THR A 132 1.85 14.63 -10.46
C THR A 132 2.29 15.49 -11.65
N ILE A 133 1.33 16.08 -12.38
CA ILE A 133 1.62 16.91 -13.58
C ILE A 133 2.41 18.20 -13.22
N CYS A 134 2.56 18.52 -11.93
CA CYS A 134 3.45 19.59 -11.47
C CYS A 134 4.31 19.08 -10.30
N PRO A 135 5.65 18.98 -10.44
CA PRO A 135 6.52 18.74 -9.30
C PRO A 135 6.47 19.95 -8.37
N PRO A 136 6.52 19.77 -7.04
CA PRO A 136 6.60 20.88 -6.11
C PRO A 136 7.79 21.77 -6.47
N HIS A 137 7.54 23.08 -6.62
CA HIS A 137 8.51 24.10 -7.02
C HIS A 137 9.78 24.15 -6.15
N TRP A 138 9.80 23.50 -4.99
CA TRP A 138 10.93 23.44 -4.07
C TRP A 138 11.91 22.27 -4.31
N ARG A 139 11.59 21.27 -5.15
CA ARG A 139 12.52 20.17 -5.51
C ARG A 139 13.41 20.44 -6.74
N LEU A 140 13.37 21.66 -7.29
CA LEU A 140 14.25 22.12 -8.38
C LEU A 140 15.46 22.93 -7.87
N LYS A 141 15.86 22.76 -6.61
CA LYS A 141 17.08 23.36 -6.05
C LYS A 141 18.04 22.29 -5.56
#